data_AF-A0A9E4UKT2-F1
#
_entry.id   AF-A0A9E4UKT2-F1
#
_cell.length_a   1.000
_cell.length_b   1.000
_cell.length_c   1.000
_cell.angle_alpha   90.00
_cell.angle_beta   90.00
_cell.angle_gamma   90.00
#
_symmetry.space_group_name_H-M   'P 1'
#
loop_
_entity.id
_entity.type
_entity.pdbx_description
1 polymer ?
#
loop_
_entity_poly.entity_id
_entity_poly.type
_entity_poly.pdbx_seq_one_letter_code
_entity_poly.pdbx_strand_id
1 'polypeptide(L)'
;TTVYGAHSDNPALLTEESPLRPVKGFQYSETKAEVDGLLQDFAASQSDITVSLLRSCPVVGPNANNFVAKTFSRSTLVAIRGYNPQMQFLHEDDITSALAHCLLNKVEGVYNVGGGGGIGWEEMARISGKRLVKLPARLLYGLTGLTWGLHLQNSSPACGLDFIRYPFLASTEKLEREHGIKAKHSSRQAWQAFAGSRRLWSQQVSRRQSP
;
A
#
# COMPACT_ATOMS: atom_id res chain seq x y z
N THR A 1 1.27 1.26 6.74
CA THR A 1 0.72 -0.06 7.12
C THR A 1 1.62 -1.25 6.78
N THR A 2 2.55 -1.20 5.81
CA THR A 2 3.46 -2.32 5.53
C THR A 2 4.31 -2.77 6.73
N VAL A 3 4.48 -1.89 7.73
CA VAL A 3 5.15 -2.15 9.02
C VAL A 3 4.52 -3.29 9.82
N TYR A 4 3.22 -3.57 9.63
CA TYR A 4 2.55 -4.70 10.28
C TYR A 4 2.85 -6.05 9.59
N GLY A 5 3.32 -6.00 8.34
CA GLY A 5 3.50 -7.16 7.46
C GLY A 5 2.20 -7.86 7.07
N ALA A 6 2.31 -8.80 6.13
CA ALA A 6 1.22 -9.63 5.66
C ALA A 6 1.44 -11.07 6.15
N HIS A 7 0.64 -11.49 7.13
CA HIS A 7 0.76 -12.80 7.78
C HIS A 7 -0.56 -13.53 7.80
N SER A 8 -0.52 -14.86 7.75
CA SER A 8 -1.73 -15.70 7.71
C SER A 8 -2.58 -15.60 8.98
N ASP A 9 -1.96 -15.25 10.10
CA ASP A 9 -2.57 -15.10 11.42
C ASP A 9 -2.96 -13.64 11.74
N ASN A 10 -2.78 -12.70 10.79
CA ASN A 10 -3.22 -11.33 10.98
C ASN A 10 -4.75 -11.28 11.19
N PRO A 11 -5.24 -10.41 12.09
CA PRO A 11 -6.66 -10.12 12.16
C PRO A 11 -7.17 -9.50 10.85
N ALA A 12 -8.50 -9.45 10.69
CA ALA A 12 -9.11 -8.83 9.52
C ALA A 12 -8.73 -7.35 9.38
N LEU A 13 -8.58 -6.64 10.49
CA LEU A 13 -8.15 -5.25 10.57
C LEU A 13 -7.07 -5.08 11.65
N LEU A 14 -5.96 -4.48 11.27
CA LEU A 14 -4.85 -4.11 12.16
C LEU A 14 -5.08 -2.71 12.72
N THR A 15 -4.92 -2.55 14.02
CA THR A 15 -4.99 -1.27 14.72
C THR A 15 -3.58 -0.74 15.00
N GLU A 16 -3.47 0.49 15.50
CA GLU A 16 -2.20 1.09 15.90
C GLU A 16 -1.51 0.33 17.03
N GLU A 17 -2.28 -0.38 17.85
CA GLU A 17 -1.82 -1.26 18.94
C GLU A 17 -1.38 -2.65 18.44
N SER A 18 -1.60 -2.96 17.16
CA SER A 18 -1.16 -4.23 16.58
C SER A 18 0.36 -4.29 16.50
N PRO A 19 0.99 -5.45 16.76
CA PRO A 19 2.44 -5.55 16.76
C PRO A 19 3.01 -5.28 15.36
N LEU A 20 4.12 -4.54 15.31
CA LEU A 20 4.87 -4.34 14.07
C LEU A 20 5.63 -5.63 13.72
N ARG A 21 5.18 -6.32 12.67
CA ARG A 21 5.78 -7.57 12.18
C ARG A 21 6.14 -7.43 10.70
N PRO A 22 7.14 -6.60 10.31
CA PRO A 22 7.49 -6.46 8.90
C PRO A 22 7.85 -7.83 8.28
N VAL A 23 7.57 -8.00 6.98
CA VAL A 23 7.88 -9.25 6.29
C VAL A 23 9.39 -9.37 6.14
N LYS A 24 9.97 -10.45 6.69
CA LYS A 24 11.42 -10.65 6.69
C LYS A 24 12.00 -10.66 5.27
N GLY A 25 13.07 -9.89 5.06
CA GLY A 25 13.72 -9.73 3.76
C GLY A 25 12.98 -8.79 2.80
N PHE A 26 11.81 -8.26 3.18
CA PHE A 26 11.18 -7.16 2.47
C PHE A 26 11.66 -5.84 3.07
N GLN A 27 12.86 -5.42 2.64
CA GLN A 27 13.63 -4.29 3.19
C GLN A 27 12.78 -3.02 3.36
N TYR A 28 11.87 -2.73 2.43
CA TYR A 28 10.99 -1.57 2.55
C TYR A 28 10.12 -1.61 3.82
N SER A 29 9.56 -2.77 4.18
CA SER A 29 8.77 -2.90 5.41
C SER A 29 9.64 -2.87 6.66
N GLU A 30 10.82 -3.50 6.60
CA GLU A 30 11.76 -3.57 7.73
C GLU A 30 12.28 -2.17 8.08
N THR A 31 12.79 -1.42 7.09
CA THR A 31 13.25 -0.04 7.28
C THR A 31 12.12 0.87 7.78
N LYS A 32 10.89 0.70 7.27
CA LYS A 32 9.76 1.50 7.75
C LYS A 32 9.40 1.18 9.20
N ALA A 33 9.49 -0.07 9.63
CA ALA A 33 9.22 -0.47 11.01
C ALA A 33 10.32 0.02 11.97
N GLU A 34 11.57 0.01 11.53
CA GLU A 34 12.70 0.57 12.29
C GLU A 34 12.55 2.09 12.49
N VAL A 35 12.29 2.83 11.40
CA VAL A 35 12.04 4.28 11.47
C VAL A 35 10.82 4.61 12.33
N ASP A 36 9.78 3.77 12.29
CA ASP A 36 8.59 3.92 13.14
C ASP A 36 8.96 3.86 14.63
N GLY A 37 9.76 2.86 15.03
CA GLY A 37 10.29 2.75 16.39
C GLY A 37 11.14 3.95 16.79
N LEU A 38 12.09 4.37 15.94
CA LEU A 38 12.94 5.52 16.21
C LEU A 38 12.14 6.82 16.41
N LEU A 39 11.07 7.02 15.64
CA LEU A 39 10.20 8.20 15.79
C LEU A 39 9.37 8.16 17.07
N GLN A 40 8.94 6.97 17.51
CA GLN A 40 8.26 6.82 18.79
C GLN A 40 9.20 7.09 19.97
N ASP A 41 10.42 6.56 19.93
CA ASP A 41 11.45 6.84 20.94
C ASP A 41 11.78 8.33 20.99
N PHE A 42 11.91 8.97 19.82
CA PHE A 42 12.11 10.41 19.72
C PHE A 42 10.96 11.19 20.37
N ALA A 43 9.71 10.87 20.03
CA ALA A 43 8.51 11.50 20.60
C ALA A 43 8.46 11.34 22.13
N ALA A 44 8.81 10.18 22.65
CA ALA A 44 8.86 9.93 24.09
C ALA A 44 9.98 10.73 24.80
N SER A 45 11.07 11.03 24.11
CA SER A 45 12.23 11.75 24.68
C SER A 45 12.16 13.27 24.56
N GLN A 46 11.33 13.81 23.66
CA GLN A 46 11.25 15.24 23.34
C GLN A 46 9.84 15.79 23.58
N SER A 47 9.50 16.09 24.84
CA SER A 47 8.18 16.60 25.22
C SER A 47 7.79 17.94 24.57
N ASP A 48 8.77 18.72 24.13
CA ASP A 48 8.55 20.05 23.54
C ASP A 48 8.24 19.98 22.03
N ILE A 49 8.32 18.80 21.42
CA ILE A 49 8.13 18.60 19.98
C ILE A 49 6.92 17.69 19.74
N THR A 50 5.89 18.23 19.10
CA THR A 50 4.76 17.41 18.64
C THR A 50 5.18 16.50 17.48
N VAL A 51 4.97 15.19 17.65
CA VAL A 51 5.25 14.18 16.61
C VAL A 51 3.95 13.52 16.15
N SER A 52 3.64 13.64 14.86
CA SER A 52 2.56 12.89 14.20
C SER A 52 3.14 11.75 13.37
N LEU A 53 2.88 10.51 13.75
CA LEU A 53 3.33 9.33 13.01
C LEU A 53 2.17 8.72 12.23
N LEU A 54 2.21 8.88 10.90
CA LEU A 54 1.16 8.37 10.00
C LEU A 54 1.59 7.09 9.31
N ARG A 55 0.99 5.96 9.71
CA ARG A 55 1.15 4.65 9.09
C ARG A 55 0.22 4.53 7.88
N SER A 56 0.54 5.23 6.79
CA SER A 56 -0.32 5.22 5.60
C SER A 56 -0.34 3.88 4.85
N CYS A 57 -1.48 3.57 4.25
CA CYS A 57 -1.62 2.57 3.19
C CYS A 57 -0.92 3.08 1.91
N PRO A 58 -0.65 2.20 0.93
CA PRO A 58 -0.12 2.66 -0.35
C PRO A 58 -0.96 3.77 -0.96
N VAL A 59 -0.31 4.90 -1.24
CA VAL A 59 -0.95 6.07 -1.84
C VAL A 59 -1.03 5.88 -3.34
N VAL A 60 -2.20 6.12 -3.93
CA VAL A 60 -2.44 6.05 -5.38
C VAL A 60 -3.29 7.23 -5.81
N GLY A 61 -3.17 7.62 -7.07
CA GLY A 61 -3.90 8.74 -7.63
C GLY A 61 -3.38 9.07 -9.03
N PRO A 62 -3.97 10.05 -9.71
CA PRO A 62 -3.56 10.44 -11.06
C PRO A 62 -2.08 10.81 -11.17
N ASN A 63 -1.49 11.40 -10.12
CA ASN A 63 -0.10 11.88 -10.14
C ASN A 63 0.87 10.97 -9.36
N ALA A 64 0.39 9.86 -8.80
CA ALA A 64 1.19 8.96 -7.99
C ALA A 64 2.33 8.31 -8.81
N ASN A 65 3.58 8.63 -8.42
CA ASN A 65 4.80 8.05 -8.98
C ASN A 65 5.63 7.31 -7.91
N ASN A 66 5.08 6.21 -7.40
CA ASN A 66 5.73 5.39 -6.39
C ASN A 66 5.92 3.93 -6.86
N PHE A 67 6.50 3.11 -5.99
CA PHE A 67 6.73 1.69 -6.28
C PHE A 67 5.44 0.95 -6.68
N VAL A 68 4.34 1.19 -5.98
CA VAL A 68 3.01 0.63 -6.31
C VAL A 68 2.61 1.05 -7.72
N ALA A 69 2.73 2.33 -8.04
CA ALA A 69 2.44 2.87 -9.35
C ALA A 69 3.27 2.21 -10.47
N LYS A 70 4.55 1.93 -10.22
CA LYS A 70 5.46 1.22 -11.15
C LYS A 70 5.07 -0.25 -11.29
N THR A 71 4.84 -0.96 -10.19
CA THR A 71 4.46 -2.39 -10.20
C THR A 71 3.16 -2.60 -10.97
N PHE A 72 2.18 -1.72 -10.76
CA PHE A 72 0.88 -1.78 -11.44
C PHE A 72 0.85 -1.06 -12.79
N SER A 73 1.99 -0.59 -13.32
CA SER A 73 2.08 -0.06 -14.68
C SER A 73 2.05 -1.17 -15.75
N ARG A 74 2.46 -2.39 -15.39
CA ARG A 74 2.54 -3.55 -16.30
C ARG A 74 1.17 -4.00 -16.79
N SER A 75 1.09 -4.54 -18.00
CA SER A 75 -0.16 -5.04 -18.61
C SER A 75 -0.73 -6.29 -17.93
N THR A 76 0.09 -6.99 -17.14
CA THR A 76 -0.25 -8.25 -16.47
C THR A 76 -0.18 -8.11 -14.95
N LEU A 77 -1.19 -8.63 -14.27
CA LEU A 77 -1.25 -8.81 -12.83
C LEU A 77 -1.03 -10.28 -12.49
N VAL A 78 -0.16 -10.57 -11.54
CA VAL A 78 0.10 -11.94 -11.07
C VAL A 78 -0.67 -12.17 -9.78
N ALA A 79 -1.25 -13.36 -9.61
CA ALA A 79 -1.99 -13.76 -8.41
C ALA A 79 -1.63 -15.19 -7.99
N ILE A 80 -1.73 -15.46 -6.69
CA ILE A 80 -1.57 -16.81 -6.15
C ILE A 80 -2.92 -17.53 -6.24
N ARG A 81 -2.93 -18.70 -6.88
CA ARG A 81 -4.15 -19.51 -7.03
C ARG A 81 -4.75 -19.84 -5.64
N GLY A 82 -6.05 -19.59 -5.49
CA GLY A 82 -6.78 -19.80 -4.23
C GLY A 82 -6.79 -18.60 -3.30
N TYR A 83 -6.13 -17.49 -3.67
CA TYR A 83 -6.10 -16.27 -2.86
C TYR A 83 -6.63 -15.07 -3.65
N ASN A 84 -7.42 -14.24 -2.97
CA ASN A 84 -7.90 -12.94 -3.46
C ASN A 84 -7.86 -11.94 -2.30
N PRO A 85 -6.66 -11.51 -1.86
CA PRO A 85 -6.53 -10.63 -0.71
C PRO A 85 -7.20 -9.28 -0.99
N GLN A 86 -7.68 -8.67 0.09
CA GLN A 86 -8.09 -7.28 0.06
C GLN A 86 -6.85 -6.40 0.13
N MET A 87 -6.82 -5.37 -0.71
CA MET A 87 -5.80 -4.33 -0.72
C MET A 87 -6.42 -3.02 -0.27
N GLN A 88 -5.69 -2.26 0.55
CA GLN A 88 -6.11 -0.94 0.99
C GLN A 88 -5.26 0.12 0.30
N PHE A 89 -5.90 1.17 -0.18
CA PHE A 89 -5.26 2.27 -0.89
C PHE A 89 -5.75 3.60 -0.36
N LEU A 90 -4.91 4.62 -0.45
CA LEU A 90 -5.25 5.99 -0.05
C LEU A 90 -5.13 6.92 -1.25
N HIS A 91 -6.10 7.79 -1.49
CA HIS A 91 -5.99 8.78 -2.57
C HIS A 91 -4.92 9.82 -2.23
N GLU A 92 -4.21 10.32 -3.24
CA GLU A 92 -3.15 11.33 -3.07
C GLU A 92 -3.65 12.63 -2.42
N ASP A 93 -4.88 13.04 -2.71
CA ASP A 93 -5.51 14.21 -2.07
C ASP A 93 -5.85 13.96 -0.59
N ASP A 94 -6.21 12.72 -0.25
CA ASP A 94 -6.58 12.35 1.12
C ASP A 94 -5.37 12.32 2.04
N ILE A 95 -4.22 11.80 1.57
CA ILE A 95 -2.97 11.86 2.36
C ILE A 95 -2.51 13.30 2.53
N THR A 96 -2.65 14.15 1.51
CA THR A 96 -2.30 15.57 1.59
C THR A 96 -3.17 16.29 2.61
N SER A 97 -4.48 16.01 2.61
CA SER A 97 -5.42 16.56 3.58
C SER A 97 -5.10 16.10 5.01
N ALA A 98 -4.79 14.81 5.20
CA ALA A 98 -4.43 14.26 6.51
C ALA A 98 -3.13 14.88 7.05
N LEU A 99 -2.09 15.02 6.20
CA LEU A 99 -0.83 15.66 6.56
C LEU A 99 -1.03 17.13 6.93
N ALA A 100 -1.77 17.89 6.12
CA ALA A 100 -2.09 19.29 6.39
C ALA A 100 -2.84 19.44 7.72
N HIS A 101 -3.82 18.57 7.99
CA HIS A 101 -4.54 18.60 9.26
C HIS A 101 -3.62 18.30 10.45
N CYS A 102 -2.76 17.29 10.35
CA CYS A 102 -1.83 16.96 11.43
C CYS A 102 -0.87 18.10 11.75
N LEU A 103 -0.33 18.74 10.71
CA LEU A 103 0.58 19.88 10.83
C LEU A 103 -0.09 21.11 11.41
N LEU A 104 -1.29 21.48 10.92
CA LEU A 104 -1.97 22.70 11.33
C LEU A 104 -2.59 22.60 12.74
N ASN A 105 -3.02 21.41 13.16
CA ASN A 105 -3.68 21.20 14.44
C ASN A 105 -2.77 20.56 15.49
N LYS A 106 -1.48 20.38 15.19
CA LYS A 106 -0.49 19.75 16.09
C LYS A 106 -0.99 18.42 16.63
N VAL A 107 -1.47 17.56 15.73
CA VAL A 107 -1.92 16.22 16.11
C VAL A 107 -0.73 15.42 16.63
N GLU A 108 -0.83 14.87 17.84
CA GLU A 108 0.22 14.07 18.45
C GLU A 108 -0.15 12.60 18.44
N GLY A 109 0.81 11.73 18.11
CA GLY A 109 0.69 10.28 18.27
C GLY A 109 0.73 9.50 16.96
N VAL A 110 0.41 8.21 17.08
CA VAL A 110 0.47 7.23 15.99
C VAL A 110 -0.92 6.97 15.44
N TYR A 111 -1.06 7.05 14.11
CA TYR A 111 -2.32 6.89 13.39
C TYR A 111 -2.16 6.09 12.09
N ASN A 112 -3.04 5.14 11.86
CA ASN A 112 -3.22 4.51 10.56
C ASN A 112 -4.01 5.43 9.62
N VAL A 113 -3.56 5.53 8.37
CA VAL A 113 -4.24 6.36 7.35
C VAL A 113 -4.49 5.52 6.12
N GLY A 114 -5.73 5.45 5.67
CA GLY A 114 -6.12 4.60 4.55
C GLY A 114 -7.46 5.02 3.97
N GLY A 115 -7.71 4.63 2.72
CA GLY A 115 -9.04 4.75 2.13
C GLY A 115 -10.02 3.78 2.79
N GLY A 116 -11.29 4.13 2.73
CA GLY A 116 -12.37 3.28 3.25
C GLY A 116 -12.41 1.92 2.54
N GLY A 117 -12.46 0.85 3.35
CA GLY A 117 -12.57 -0.53 2.89
C GLY A 117 -11.35 -1.07 2.14
N GLY A 118 -11.46 -2.31 1.67
CA GLY A 118 -10.50 -2.95 0.79
C GLY A 118 -11.02 -3.10 -0.65
N ILE A 119 -10.11 -3.33 -1.58
CA ILE A 119 -10.42 -3.78 -2.94
C ILE A 119 -9.75 -5.13 -3.18
N GLY A 120 -10.50 -6.10 -3.70
CA GLY A 120 -9.96 -7.43 -4.00
C GLY A 120 -8.95 -7.37 -5.15
N TRP A 121 -7.90 -8.19 -5.07
CA TRP A 121 -6.86 -8.30 -6.10
C TRP A 121 -7.40 -8.57 -7.51
N GLU A 122 -8.40 -9.44 -7.64
CA GLU A 122 -9.05 -9.73 -8.92
C GLU A 122 -9.87 -8.53 -9.45
N GLU A 123 -10.51 -7.80 -8.54
CA GLU A 123 -11.26 -6.60 -8.89
C GLU A 123 -10.33 -5.49 -9.37
N MET A 124 -9.15 -5.34 -8.75
CA MET A 124 -8.12 -4.41 -9.22
C MET A 124 -7.72 -4.69 -10.67
N ALA A 125 -7.48 -5.96 -11.02
CA ALA A 125 -7.15 -6.37 -12.39
C ALA A 125 -8.27 -5.98 -13.37
N ARG A 126 -9.52 -6.25 -13.01
CA ARG A 126 -10.70 -5.92 -13.82
C ARG A 126 -10.84 -4.42 -14.06
N ILE A 127 -10.76 -3.60 -13.01
CA ILE A 127 -10.85 -2.13 -13.12
C ILE A 127 -9.72 -1.59 -14.00
N SER A 128 -8.50 -2.11 -13.81
CA SER A 128 -7.34 -1.67 -14.59
C SER A 128 -7.26 -2.27 -16.00
N GLY A 129 -8.15 -3.20 -16.37
CA GLY A 129 -8.13 -3.86 -17.69
C GLY A 129 -6.90 -4.73 -17.91
N LYS A 130 -6.33 -5.29 -16.83
CA LYS A 130 -5.10 -6.07 -16.86
C LYS A 130 -5.39 -7.55 -17.02
N ARG A 131 -4.50 -8.27 -17.69
CA ARG A 131 -4.54 -9.74 -17.72
C ARG A 131 -4.16 -10.28 -16.35
N LEU A 132 -5.05 -11.07 -15.74
CA LEU A 132 -4.78 -11.73 -14.45
C LEU A 132 -4.21 -13.14 -14.69
N VAL A 133 -3.00 -13.40 -14.18
CA VAL A 133 -2.34 -14.70 -14.29
C VAL A 133 -2.27 -15.34 -12.90
N LYS A 134 -3.03 -16.43 -12.71
CA LYS A 134 -3.11 -17.17 -11.44
C LYS A 134 -2.17 -18.37 -11.44
N LEU A 135 -1.15 -18.37 -10.59
CA LEU A 135 -0.15 -19.43 -10.50
C LEU A 135 -0.13 -20.07 -9.10
N PRO A 136 0.25 -21.35 -8.97
CA PRO A 136 0.46 -21.97 -7.66
C PRO A 136 1.56 -21.24 -6.87
N ALA A 137 1.41 -21.14 -5.55
CA ALA A 137 2.39 -20.46 -4.69
C ALA A 137 3.81 -21.00 -4.91
N ARG A 138 4.02 -22.32 -4.87
CA ARG A 138 5.35 -22.93 -5.05
C ARG A 138 6.05 -22.47 -6.33
N LEU A 139 5.30 -22.37 -7.43
CA LEU A 139 5.83 -21.91 -8.71
C LEU A 139 6.21 -20.42 -8.64
N LEU A 140 5.34 -19.59 -8.06
CA LEU A 140 5.60 -18.16 -7.94
C LEU A 140 6.83 -17.86 -7.08
N TYR A 141 6.91 -18.44 -5.88
CA TYR A 141 8.06 -18.23 -4.99
C TYR A 141 9.36 -18.77 -5.61
N GLY A 142 9.31 -19.90 -6.32
CA GLY A 142 10.45 -20.45 -7.04
C GLY A 142 10.93 -19.54 -8.18
N LEU A 143 10.01 -19.09 -9.03
CA LEU A 143 10.33 -18.20 -10.16
C LEU A 143 10.84 -16.83 -9.68
N THR A 144 10.23 -16.24 -8.65
CA THR A 144 10.68 -14.96 -8.11
C THR A 144 12.01 -15.08 -7.40
N GLY A 145 12.26 -16.17 -6.66
CA GLY A 145 13.55 -16.44 -6.02
C GLY A 145 14.68 -16.59 -7.03
N LEU A 146 14.47 -17.37 -8.10
CA LEU A 146 15.46 -17.58 -9.17
C LEU A 146 15.78 -16.28 -9.90
N THR A 147 14.76 -15.54 -10.32
CA THR A 147 14.95 -14.30 -11.09
C THR A 147 15.52 -13.16 -10.24
N TRP A 148 15.26 -13.15 -8.92
CA TRP A 148 15.90 -12.23 -7.98
C TRP A 148 17.39 -12.54 -7.81
N GLY A 149 17.74 -13.81 -7.56
CA GLY A 149 19.14 -14.23 -7.42
C GLY A 149 19.98 -14.04 -8.69
N LEU A 150 19.33 -14.05 -9.86
CA LEU A 150 19.96 -13.76 -11.15
C LEU A 150 19.96 -12.27 -11.52
N HIS A 151 19.47 -11.37 -10.65
CA HIS A 151 19.27 -9.94 -10.92
C HIS A 151 18.44 -9.62 -12.18
N LEU A 152 17.61 -10.57 -12.63
CA LEU A 152 16.79 -10.44 -13.84
C LEU A 152 15.52 -9.60 -13.61
N GLN A 153 15.20 -9.26 -12.35
CA GLN A 153 14.10 -8.34 -12.03
C GLN A 153 14.40 -7.42 -10.84
N ASN A 154 14.02 -6.15 -10.99
CA ASN A 154 14.11 -5.11 -9.94
C ASN A 154 12.76 -4.87 -9.23
N SER A 155 11.85 -5.85 -9.26
CA SER A 155 10.45 -5.61 -8.92
C SER A 155 10.08 -5.97 -7.49
N SER A 156 10.58 -7.05 -6.89
CA SER A 156 10.47 -7.35 -5.45
C SER A 156 11.12 -8.70 -5.13
N PRO A 157 11.72 -8.92 -3.94
CA PRO A 157 12.08 -10.26 -3.47
C PRO A 157 10.85 -11.16 -3.32
N ALA A 158 11.05 -12.48 -3.34
CA ALA A 158 9.97 -13.48 -3.29
C ALA A 158 9.04 -13.33 -2.07
N CYS A 159 9.55 -12.83 -0.94
CA CYS A 159 8.76 -12.56 0.26
C CYS A 159 7.70 -11.46 0.06
N GLY A 160 7.86 -10.57 -0.92
CA GLY A 160 6.83 -9.61 -1.29
C GLY A 160 5.52 -10.26 -1.77
N LEU A 161 5.56 -11.55 -2.16
CA LEU A 161 4.37 -12.31 -2.52
C LEU A 161 3.40 -12.53 -1.34
N ASP A 162 3.87 -12.40 -0.10
CA ASP A 162 3.02 -12.52 1.08
C ASP A 162 1.94 -11.42 1.11
N PHE A 163 2.24 -10.22 0.61
CA PHE A 163 1.27 -9.12 0.49
C PHE A 163 0.17 -9.37 -0.54
N ILE A 164 0.35 -10.33 -1.45
CA ILE A 164 -0.69 -10.77 -2.39
C ILE A 164 -1.27 -12.14 -2.00
N ARG A 165 -1.02 -12.58 -0.77
CA ARG A 165 -1.49 -13.84 -0.20
C ARG A 165 -2.28 -13.64 1.08
N TYR A 166 -1.77 -12.82 1.99
CA TYR A 166 -2.24 -12.71 3.37
C TYR A 166 -2.82 -11.32 3.67
N PRO A 167 -3.73 -11.21 4.65
CA PRO A 167 -4.36 -9.93 5.00
C PRO A 167 -3.38 -8.99 5.72
N PHE A 168 -3.53 -7.69 5.47
CA PHE A 168 -2.78 -6.63 6.15
C PHE A 168 -3.53 -5.29 6.16
N LEU A 169 -4.87 -5.33 6.11
CA LEU A 169 -5.70 -4.12 6.16
C LEU A 169 -5.56 -3.45 7.52
N ALA A 170 -5.55 -2.12 7.53
CA ALA A 170 -5.53 -1.33 8.75
C ALA A 170 -6.88 -0.67 9.01
N SER A 171 -7.29 -0.66 10.27
CA SER A 171 -8.37 0.20 10.76
C SER A 171 -7.89 1.65 10.73
N THR A 172 -8.76 2.55 10.29
CA THR A 172 -8.53 4.01 10.27
C THR A 172 -9.41 4.73 11.30
N GLU A 173 -10.08 3.98 12.18
CA GLU A 173 -11.07 4.51 13.11
C GLU A 173 -10.48 5.42 14.18
N LYS A 174 -9.22 5.19 14.59
CA LYS A 174 -8.55 6.01 15.62
C LYS A 174 -8.47 7.48 15.19
N LEU A 175 -8.00 7.71 13.96
CA LEU A 175 -7.83 9.05 13.41
C LEU A 175 -9.20 9.75 13.20
N GLU A 176 -10.21 9.00 12.77
CA GLU A 176 -11.58 9.52 12.63
C GLU A 176 -12.18 9.88 13.98
N ARG A 177 -12.03 9.01 15.00
CA ARG A 177 -12.59 9.21 16.33
C ARG A 177 -11.94 10.37 17.07
N GLU A 178 -10.62 10.52 17.00
CA GLU A 178 -9.87 11.51 17.78
C GLU A 178 -9.81 12.88 17.10
N HIS A 179 -9.77 12.91 15.76
CA HIS A 179 -9.52 14.15 15.00
C HIS A 179 -10.59 14.44 13.94
N GLY A 180 -11.60 13.59 13.79
CA GLY A 180 -12.64 13.76 12.76
C GLY A 180 -12.13 13.58 11.33
N ILE A 181 -10.91 13.04 11.16
CA ILE A 181 -10.28 12.90 9.85
C ILE A 181 -10.61 11.56 9.24
N LYS A 182 -11.35 11.62 8.12
CA LYS A 182 -11.73 10.48 7.30
C LYS A 182 -11.32 10.73 5.86
N ALA A 183 -10.79 9.70 5.19
CA ALA A 183 -10.52 9.77 3.76
C ALA A 183 -11.83 10.00 2.99
N LYS A 184 -11.82 10.94 2.04
CA LYS A 184 -12.96 11.22 1.17
C LYS A 184 -13.16 10.12 0.13
N HIS A 185 -12.08 9.43 -0.24
CA HIS A 185 -12.11 8.34 -1.21
C HIS A 185 -11.97 6.97 -0.53
N SER A 186 -12.79 6.02 -0.97
CA SER A 186 -12.58 4.59 -0.70
C SER A 186 -11.33 4.07 -1.42
N SER A 187 -10.78 2.95 -0.93
CA SER A 187 -9.66 2.26 -1.61
C SER A 187 -9.99 1.95 -3.08
N ARG A 188 -11.25 1.61 -3.36
CA ARG A 188 -11.74 1.36 -4.73
C ARG A 188 -11.76 2.62 -5.58
N GLN A 189 -12.25 3.74 -5.07
CA GLN A 189 -12.25 5.02 -5.80
C GLN A 189 -10.82 5.50 -6.07
N ALA A 190 -9.92 5.39 -5.09
CA ALA A 190 -8.52 5.72 -5.26
C ALA A 190 -7.87 4.89 -6.38
N TRP A 191 -8.16 3.57 -6.39
CA TRP A 191 -7.71 2.67 -7.45
C TRP A 191 -8.29 3.02 -8.83
N GLN A 192 -9.58 3.38 -8.90
CA GLN A 192 -10.23 3.80 -10.14
C GLN A 192 -9.60 5.08 -10.71
N ALA A 193 -9.34 6.09 -9.88
CA ALA A 193 -8.67 7.32 -10.28
C ALA A 193 -7.26 7.04 -10.85
N PHE A 194 -6.49 6.19 -10.16
CA PHE A 194 -5.19 5.72 -10.62
C PHE A 194 -5.27 4.98 -11.97
N ALA A 195 -6.19 4.02 -12.10
CA ALA A 195 -6.35 3.24 -13.33
C ALA A 195 -6.83 4.09 -14.52
N GLY A 196 -7.74 5.04 -14.26
CA GLY A 196 -8.29 5.95 -15.26
C GLY A 196 -7.23 6.84 -15.89
N SER A 197 -6.39 7.48 -15.06
CA SER A 197 -5.31 8.36 -15.54
C SER A 197 -4.33 7.64 -16.47
N ARG A 198 -3.96 6.38 -16.16
CA ARG A 198 -3.04 5.58 -16.99
C ARG A 198 -3.64 5.15 -18.32
N ARG A 199 -4.94 4.83 -18.36
CA ARG A 199 -5.62 4.54 -19.63
C ARG A 199 -5.62 5.77 -20.54
N LEU A 200 -5.95 6.95 -20.00
CA LEU A 200 -5.92 8.21 -20.75
C LEU A 200 -4.51 8.52 -21.28
N TRP A 201 -3.48 8.35 -20.46
CA TRP A 201 -2.08 8.55 -20.88
C TRP A 201 -1.69 7.60 -22.03
N SER A 202 -2.02 6.29 -21.91
CA SER A 202 -1.73 5.32 -22.97
C SER A 202 -2.43 5.64 -24.30
N GLN A 203 -3.68 6.12 -24.26
CA GLN A 203 -4.42 6.53 -25.45
C GLN A 203 -3.86 7.80 -26.09
N GLN A 204 -3.42 8.78 -25.30
CA GLN A 204 -2.78 10.00 -25.79
C GLN A 204 -1.42 9.72 -26.44
N VAL A 205 -0.60 8.85 -25.85
CA VAL A 205 0.69 8.44 -26.43
C VAL A 205 0.47 7.68 -27.74
N SER A 206 -0.49 6.75 -27.78
CA SER A 206 -0.82 6.00 -29.00
C SER A 206 -1.33 6.92 -30.12
N ARG A 207 -2.16 7.93 -29.81
CA ARG A 207 -2.66 8.91 -30.80
C ARG A 207 -1.58 9.85 -31.34
N ARG A 208 -0.53 10.15 -30.57
CA ARG A 208 0.61 10.97 -31.02
C ARG A 208 1.61 10.19 -31.89
N GLN A 209 1.53 8.86 -31.91
CA GLN A 209 2.39 7.97 -32.70
C GLN A 209 1.66 7.32 -33.89
N SER A 210 0.37 7.60 -34.07
CA SER A 210 -0.35 7.28 -35.30
C SER A 210 0.02 8.32 -36.38
N PRO A 211 0.43 7.88 -37.59
CA PRO A 211 0.80 8.76 -38.70
C PRO A 211 -0.39 9.59 -39.21
#